data_AF-A0A8J2B760-F1
#
_entry.id   AF-A0A8J2B760-F1
#
_cell.length_a   1.000
_cell.length_b   1.000
_cell.length_c   1.000
_cell.angle_alpha   90.00
_cell.angle_beta   90.00
_cell.angle_gamma   90.00
#
_symmetry.space_group_name_H-M   'P 1'
#
loop_
_entity.id
_entity.type
_entity.pdbx_description
1 polymer ?
#
loop_
_entity_poly.entity_id
_entity_poly.type
_entity_poly.pdbx_seq_one_letter_code
_entity_poly.pdbx_strand_id
1 'polypeptide(L)'
;MLSLLFHFKVLPATTVFNMFKLLMRPFTTTGKTTKDDTTTTTAAANSSYAFECCVNVALAVLRYSGKSLKSRHPEDLQSILDFLLEIPAFRVAGVGGCGSSSGTSPTSTSMDLVERMKAKALGGASSKDGATPLKRKKLAAGDGDKDADEMKLTRRDDSSRLEFFRTELWELKTGKGKGQGFAVMERFQQTETWLNTCKLLGGNGSLFPDVLTFQHEFLFEEPPICTPGLDGAEAGSKSSSGTRTGSGSSSTSPLTSTDKKQRNITSTEEIYSFSSSSTSDHTMLVELAKQQRFSTDAKRSIFVALMGADDDTHARLRIDQLYSGKGAGSATSSKKISSSASSRGNSNSTTTLPSKTKHRDVCEVIIHCAVRDQHAGGLSPFWPLLCLQLTQAHGEGKKFRQALRQALVPKLQEVHKYQMRPLLNLAQLFAALVCSEGSGDLLAHLRFLDFDNASSSTPSSGTSKNLRRIFETQHGVFLREVLWQIFRLAEVPQVEHQIFLCLKTQYPDVRDALLLVLRKLVKPRIAAEEKEKGQDEDGDENLPLKYKLVERCLSGKS
;
A
#
# COMPACT_ATOMS: atom_id res chain seq x y z
N MET A 1 -10.95 18.04 -7.80
CA MET A 1 -11.85 19.19 -7.55
C MET A 1 -12.09 20.02 -8.81
N LEU A 2 -11.04 20.57 -9.46
CA LEU A 2 -11.19 21.41 -10.67
C LEU A 2 -12.00 20.73 -11.79
N SER A 3 -11.78 19.44 -12.05
CA SER A 3 -12.57 18.69 -13.04
C SER A 3 -14.07 18.64 -12.73
N LEU A 4 -14.45 18.66 -11.44
CA LEU A 4 -15.85 18.70 -11.00
C LEU A 4 -16.43 20.09 -11.19
N LEU A 5 -15.67 21.14 -10.87
CA LEU A 5 -16.10 22.53 -11.12
C LEU A 5 -16.35 22.76 -12.62
N PHE A 6 -15.51 22.19 -13.49
CA PHE A 6 -15.78 22.20 -14.93
C PHE A 6 -17.06 21.43 -15.30
N HIS A 7 -17.27 20.25 -14.73
CA HIS A 7 -18.49 19.45 -14.96
C HIS A 7 -19.75 20.26 -14.64
N PHE A 8 -19.75 20.95 -13.49
CA PHE A 8 -20.82 21.83 -13.01
C PHE A 8 -20.87 23.21 -13.69
N LYS A 9 -20.12 23.44 -14.78
CA LYS A 9 -20.09 24.72 -15.53
C LYS A 9 -19.57 25.92 -14.74
N VAL A 10 -18.86 25.68 -13.63
CA VAL A 10 -18.24 26.75 -12.84
C VAL A 10 -16.92 27.20 -13.48
N LEU A 11 -16.19 26.29 -14.12
CA LEU A 11 -14.96 26.60 -14.85
C LEU A 11 -15.19 26.55 -16.37
N PRO A 12 -14.65 27.50 -17.15
CA PRO A 12 -14.68 27.43 -18.60
C PRO A 12 -13.71 26.36 -19.13
N ALA A 13 -13.97 25.84 -20.32
CA ALA A 13 -13.11 24.83 -20.97
C ALA A 13 -11.68 25.32 -21.19
N THR A 14 -11.51 26.62 -21.46
CA THR A 14 -10.21 27.27 -21.64
C THR A 14 -9.31 27.12 -20.40
N THR A 15 -9.87 27.22 -19.19
CA THR A 15 -9.10 27.00 -17.94
C THR A 15 -8.61 25.56 -17.84
N VAL A 16 -9.46 24.58 -18.17
CA VAL A 16 -9.06 23.16 -18.15
C VAL A 16 -7.94 22.93 -19.15
N PHE A 17 -8.05 23.50 -20.36
CA PHE A 17 -7.01 23.41 -21.38
C PHE A 17 -5.67 24.03 -20.95
N ASN A 18 -5.71 25.22 -20.36
CA ASN A 18 -4.50 25.89 -19.84
C ASN A 18 -3.84 25.07 -18.72
N MET A 19 -4.63 24.42 -17.86
CA MET A 19 -4.12 23.50 -16.84
C MET A 19 -3.35 22.33 -17.47
N PHE A 20 -3.85 21.72 -18.55
CA PHE A 20 -3.11 20.68 -19.28
C PHE A 20 -1.81 21.22 -19.89
N LYS A 21 -1.86 22.40 -20.50
CA LYS A 21 -0.66 23.05 -21.07
C LYS A 21 0.40 23.29 -20.01
N LEU A 22 0.04 23.81 -18.83
CA LEU A 22 0.97 24.06 -17.73
C LEU A 22 1.55 22.76 -17.18
N LEU A 23 0.69 21.77 -16.94
CA LEU A 23 1.09 20.46 -16.39
C LEU A 23 2.10 19.75 -17.29
N MET A 24 1.98 19.91 -18.60
CA MET A 24 2.84 19.24 -19.59
C MET A 24 3.94 20.14 -20.17
N ARG A 25 3.94 21.45 -19.86
CA ARG A 25 4.93 22.44 -20.36
C ARG A 25 6.39 21.98 -20.20
N PRO A 26 6.81 21.38 -19.06
CA PRO A 26 8.19 20.91 -18.89
C PRO A 26 8.62 19.84 -19.90
N PHE A 27 7.66 19.15 -20.54
CA PHE A 27 7.91 18.02 -21.42
C PHE A 27 7.69 18.34 -22.90
N THR A 28 7.15 19.52 -23.22
CA THR A 28 6.86 19.94 -24.60
C THR A 28 7.93 20.86 -25.17
N THR A 29 8.77 21.47 -24.33
CA THR A 29 9.95 22.20 -24.78
C THR A 29 10.98 21.19 -25.25
N THR A 30 10.89 20.79 -26.52
CA THR A 30 12.00 20.15 -27.22
C THR A 30 13.13 21.15 -27.22
N GLY A 31 14.06 20.97 -26.28
CA GLY A 31 15.23 21.80 -26.14
C GLY A 31 15.91 21.92 -27.48
N LYS A 32 15.89 23.12 -28.06
CA LYS A 32 16.82 23.52 -29.10
C LYS A 32 18.16 23.66 -28.38
N THR A 33 18.77 22.51 -28.06
CA THR A 33 20.00 22.46 -27.28
C THR A 33 21.10 23.11 -28.13
N THR A 34 21.45 24.33 -27.77
CA THR A 34 22.74 24.91 -28.12
C THR A 34 23.83 23.98 -27.58
N LYS A 35 24.83 23.69 -28.41
CA LYS A 35 25.55 22.41 -28.47
C LYS A 35 26.57 22.16 -27.34
N ASP A 36 26.67 22.98 -26.29
CA ASP A 36 27.98 23.15 -25.64
C ASP A 36 28.17 22.69 -24.18
N ASP A 37 27.22 22.06 -23.48
CA ASP A 37 27.46 21.64 -22.07
C ASP A 37 27.21 20.14 -21.77
N THR A 38 28.24 19.47 -21.24
CA THR A 38 28.39 18.00 -21.07
C THR A 38 28.11 17.45 -19.65
N THR A 39 27.18 18.03 -18.87
CA THR A 39 26.96 17.64 -17.45
C THR A 39 25.50 17.25 -17.08
N THR A 40 24.83 16.35 -17.82
CA THR A 40 23.37 16.07 -17.64
C THR A 40 22.95 14.58 -17.56
N THR A 41 23.58 13.76 -16.72
CA THR A 41 23.13 12.34 -16.56
C THR A 41 22.14 12.13 -15.40
N THR A 42 22.19 12.90 -14.32
CA THR A 42 21.31 12.74 -13.14
C THR A 42 19.95 13.44 -13.27
N ALA A 43 19.82 14.47 -14.11
CA ALA A 43 18.55 15.15 -14.37
C ALA A 43 17.52 14.28 -15.12
N ALA A 44 17.98 13.27 -15.86
CA ALA A 44 17.12 12.42 -16.69
C ALA A 44 16.29 11.39 -15.91
N ALA A 45 16.72 10.97 -14.72
CA ALA A 45 15.96 10.02 -13.90
C ALA A 45 14.80 10.70 -13.15
N ASN A 46 15.04 11.91 -12.62
CA ASN A 46 14.01 12.70 -11.95
C ASN A 46 12.92 13.18 -12.92
N SER A 47 13.22 13.33 -14.22
CA SER A 47 12.23 13.70 -15.23
C SER A 47 11.23 12.60 -15.54
N SER A 48 11.60 11.32 -15.42
CA SER A 48 10.70 10.19 -15.75
C SER A 48 9.55 10.07 -14.74
N TYR A 49 9.84 10.13 -13.44
CA TYR A 49 8.80 10.07 -12.40
C TYR A 49 7.91 11.31 -12.40
N ALA A 50 8.49 12.51 -12.55
CA ALA A 50 7.72 13.74 -12.67
C ALA A 50 6.77 13.70 -13.87
N PHE A 51 7.24 13.17 -15.01
CA PHE A 51 6.42 12.95 -16.19
C PHE A 51 5.26 11.98 -15.91
N GLU A 52 5.52 10.84 -15.28
CA GLU A 52 4.46 9.91 -14.88
C GLU A 52 3.40 10.59 -14.00
N CYS A 53 3.82 11.38 -13.02
CA CYS A 53 2.92 12.12 -12.14
C CYS A 53 2.04 13.10 -12.93
N CYS A 54 2.62 13.88 -13.82
CA CYS A 54 1.87 14.78 -14.71
C CYS A 54 0.87 14.01 -15.60
N VAL A 55 1.28 12.88 -16.18
CA VAL A 55 0.39 12.03 -16.99
C VAL A 55 -0.76 11.44 -16.14
N ASN A 56 -0.48 11.01 -14.91
CA ASN A 56 -1.51 10.51 -13.99
C ASN A 56 -2.55 11.59 -13.67
N VAL A 57 -2.09 12.81 -13.39
CA VAL A 57 -2.98 13.95 -13.11
C VAL A 57 -3.80 14.31 -14.35
N ALA A 58 -3.16 14.38 -15.53
CA ALA A 58 -3.82 14.62 -16.81
C ALA A 58 -4.94 13.60 -17.08
N LEU A 59 -4.66 12.31 -16.89
CA LEU A 59 -5.63 11.23 -17.06
C LEU A 59 -6.75 11.30 -16.03
N ALA A 60 -6.44 11.56 -14.76
CA ALA A 60 -7.46 11.76 -13.74
C ALA A 60 -8.42 12.88 -14.15
N VAL A 61 -7.89 14.00 -14.64
CA VAL A 61 -8.71 15.12 -15.13
C VAL A 61 -9.58 14.65 -16.30
N LEU A 62 -9.02 13.98 -17.31
CA LEU A 62 -9.79 13.46 -18.46
C LEU A 62 -10.84 12.42 -18.07
N ARG A 63 -10.62 11.59 -17.04
CA ARG A 63 -11.63 10.64 -16.56
C ARG A 63 -12.85 11.35 -15.98
N TYR A 64 -12.64 12.46 -15.26
CA TYR A 64 -13.74 13.22 -14.65
C TYR A 64 -14.40 14.22 -15.62
N SER A 65 -13.61 14.93 -16.43
CA SER A 65 -14.13 15.98 -17.33
C SER A 65 -14.33 15.51 -18.76
N GLY A 66 -13.78 14.37 -19.18
CA GLY A 66 -13.72 13.94 -20.57
C GLY A 66 -15.08 13.75 -21.23
N LYS A 67 -16.09 13.27 -20.50
CA LYS A 67 -17.45 13.16 -21.03
C LYS A 67 -18.06 14.54 -21.31
N SER A 68 -17.85 15.50 -20.41
CA SER A 68 -18.32 16.88 -20.57
C SER A 68 -17.53 17.66 -21.61
N LEU A 69 -16.22 17.45 -21.69
CA LEU A 69 -15.38 17.98 -22.76
C LEU A 69 -15.84 17.41 -24.10
N LYS A 70 -16.06 16.09 -24.20
CA LYS A 70 -16.52 15.46 -25.45
C LYS A 70 -17.88 15.96 -25.92
N SER A 71 -18.81 16.20 -25.00
CA SER A 71 -20.17 16.65 -25.37
C SER A 71 -20.27 18.15 -25.63
N ARG A 72 -19.49 18.98 -24.92
CA ARG A 72 -19.59 20.45 -25.00
C ARG A 72 -18.49 21.09 -25.84
N HIS A 73 -17.29 20.50 -25.85
CA HIS A 73 -16.07 21.04 -26.46
C HIS A 73 -15.25 19.93 -27.14
N PRO A 74 -15.79 19.24 -28.16
CA PRO A 74 -15.12 18.10 -28.79
C PRO A 74 -13.79 18.48 -29.45
N GLU A 75 -13.69 19.70 -29.99
CA GLU A 75 -12.47 20.22 -30.60
C GLU A 75 -11.36 20.45 -29.57
N ASP A 76 -11.69 20.99 -28.39
CA ASP A 76 -10.74 21.17 -27.29
C ASP A 76 -10.25 19.82 -26.76
N LEU A 77 -11.16 18.85 -26.60
CA LEU A 77 -10.80 17.49 -26.19
C LEU A 77 -9.85 16.86 -27.21
N GLN A 78 -10.16 16.96 -28.49
CA GLN A 78 -9.33 16.44 -29.57
C GLN A 78 -7.94 17.09 -29.54
N SER A 79 -7.88 18.41 -29.37
CA SER A 79 -6.62 19.16 -29.24
C SER A 79 -5.79 18.71 -28.03
N ILE A 80 -6.42 18.44 -26.88
CA ILE A 80 -5.74 17.89 -25.69
C ILE A 80 -5.17 16.50 -25.98
N LEU A 81 -5.96 15.64 -26.61
CA LEU A 81 -5.55 14.26 -26.92
C LEU A 81 -4.42 14.23 -27.95
N ASP A 82 -4.48 15.07 -28.99
CA ASP A 82 -3.42 15.20 -29.99
C ASP A 82 -2.13 15.74 -29.34
N PHE A 83 -2.25 16.78 -28.51
CA PHE A 83 -1.11 17.31 -27.74
C PHE A 83 -0.47 16.26 -26.84
N LEU A 84 -1.25 15.49 -26.07
CA LEU A 84 -0.72 14.44 -25.19
C LEU A 84 -0.04 13.31 -25.99
N LEU A 85 -0.62 12.90 -27.13
CA LEU A 85 -0.07 11.84 -27.97
C LEU A 85 1.16 12.27 -28.76
N GLU A 86 1.36 13.57 -28.98
CA GLU A 86 2.53 14.11 -29.67
C GLU A 86 3.80 14.08 -28.82
N ILE A 87 3.68 14.04 -27.48
CA ILE A 87 4.82 14.07 -26.57
C ILE A 87 5.74 12.86 -26.83
N PRO A 88 7.05 13.07 -27.08
CA PRO A 88 7.98 12.00 -27.48
C PRO A 88 8.02 10.80 -26.54
N ALA A 89 7.84 11.00 -25.24
CA ALA A 89 7.79 9.92 -24.25
C ALA A 89 6.68 8.89 -24.52
N PHE A 90 5.58 9.28 -25.18
CA PHE A 90 4.54 8.34 -25.62
C PHE A 90 4.87 7.66 -26.95
N ARG A 91 5.80 8.19 -27.75
CA ARG A 91 6.19 7.62 -29.06
C ARG A 91 7.15 6.44 -28.93
N VAL A 92 8.04 6.47 -27.95
CA VAL A 92 9.20 5.54 -27.87
C VAL A 92 8.86 4.14 -27.32
N ALA A 93 7.75 3.97 -26.62
CA ALA A 93 7.39 2.69 -25.97
C ALA A 93 6.90 1.57 -26.94
N GLY A 94 7.31 1.55 -28.21
CA GLY A 94 6.71 0.66 -29.22
C GLY A 94 7.63 -0.04 -30.22
N VAL A 95 8.94 0.19 -30.25
CA VAL A 95 9.81 -0.48 -31.24
C VAL A 95 11.14 -0.90 -30.60
N GLY A 96 11.08 -1.92 -29.74
CA GLY A 96 12.23 -2.73 -29.34
C GLY A 96 12.43 -3.91 -30.30
N GLY A 97 12.54 -3.64 -31.61
CA GLY A 97 12.87 -4.64 -32.63
C GLY A 97 14.29 -4.43 -33.10
N CYS A 98 15.21 -5.31 -32.68
CA CYS A 98 16.57 -5.39 -33.19
C CYS A 98 16.55 -5.64 -34.72
N GLY A 99 16.95 -4.65 -35.51
CA GLY A 99 17.04 -4.78 -36.96
C GLY A 99 17.81 -3.63 -37.58
N SER A 100 18.95 -3.95 -38.19
CA SER A 100 19.91 -3.03 -38.79
C SER A 100 19.40 -2.38 -40.09
N SER A 101 19.89 -1.15 -40.32
CA SER A 101 20.16 -0.49 -41.61
C SER A 101 19.05 0.17 -42.44
N SER A 102 19.38 1.42 -42.80
CA SER A 102 19.04 2.22 -44.00
C SER A 102 17.59 2.69 -44.21
N GLY A 103 17.47 3.99 -44.45
CA GLY A 103 16.21 4.72 -44.52
C GLY A 103 15.39 4.51 -45.80
N THR A 104 14.09 4.70 -45.62
CA THR A 104 13.17 5.42 -46.50
C THR A 104 11.82 5.50 -45.78
N SER A 105 11.13 6.62 -45.97
CA SER A 105 9.87 7.02 -45.32
C SER A 105 8.70 6.04 -45.54
N PRO A 106 7.79 5.81 -44.56
CA PRO A 106 6.71 4.84 -44.73
C PRO A 106 5.41 5.50 -45.21
N THR A 107 4.89 5.01 -46.32
CA THR A 107 3.47 5.04 -46.67
C THR A 107 2.80 3.71 -46.29
N SER A 108 1.67 3.81 -45.59
CA SER A 108 0.51 2.91 -45.61
C SER A 108 0.75 1.40 -45.82
N THR A 109 0.76 0.62 -44.72
CA THR A 109 0.51 -0.84 -44.76
C THR A 109 -0.09 -1.31 -43.43
N SER A 110 -1.41 -1.14 -43.25
CA SER A 110 -2.13 -1.78 -42.13
C SER A 110 -3.38 -2.58 -42.57
N MET A 111 -3.58 -2.80 -43.87
CA MET A 111 -4.71 -3.62 -44.36
C MET A 111 -4.33 -5.06 -44.75
N ASP A 112 -3.08 -5.36 -45.12
CA ASP A 112 -2.72 -6.67 -45.67
C ASP A 112 -2.61 -7.81 -44.65
N LEU A 113 -2.48 -7.51 -43.35
CA LEU A 113 -2.34 -8.55 -42.32
C LEU A 113 -3.69 -9.18 -41.92
N VAL A 114 -4.79 -8.44 -42.09
CA VAL A 114 -6.14 -8.90 -41.72
C VAL A 114 -6.76 -9.78 -42.82
N GLU A 115 -6.43 -9.55 -44.09
CA GLU A 115 -6.89 -10.41 -45.19
C GLU A 115 -6.16 -11.76 -45.23
N ARG A 116 -4.88 -11.82 -44.87
CA ARG A 116 -4.13 -13.08 -44.81
C ARG A 116 -4.59 -14.05 -43.72
N MET A 117 -5.22 -13.57 -42.65
CA MET A 117 -5.75 -14.44 -41.59
C MET A 117 -7.15 -15.01 -41.92
N LYS A 118 -7.91 -14.39 -42.81
CA LYS A 118 -9.22 -14.91 -43.24
C LYS A 118 -9.13 -16.05 -44.26
N ALA A 119 -8.06 -16.12 -45.05
CA ALA A 119 -7.89 -17.16 -46.06
C ALA A 119 -7.48 -18.55 -45.50
N LYS A 120 -7.17 -18.67 -44.21
CA LYS A 120 -6.67 -19.93 -43.60
C LYS A 120 -7.72 -20.72 -42.81
N ALA A 121 -8.97 -20.24 -42.76
CA ALA A 121 -10.05 -20.83 -41.96
C ALA A 121 -11.09 -21.63 -42.79
N LEU A 122 -10.92 -21.78 -44.11
CA LEU A 122 -11.85 -22.50 -44.97
C LEU A 122 -11.09 -23.46 -45.90
N GLY A 123 -11.02 -24.73 -45.49
CA GLY A 123 -10.54 -25.87 -46.28
C GLY A 123 -9.78 -26.84 -45.39
N GLY A 124 -10.11 -28.12 -45.26
CA GLY A 124 -11.07 -28.99 -45.92
C GLY A 124 -10.84 -30.40 -45.37
N ALA A 125 -11.87 -31.25 -45.40
CA ALA A 125 -11.92 -32.59 -44.82
C ALA A 125 -11.36 -33.72 -45.72
N SER A 126 -11.35 -34.95 -45.18
CA SER A 126 -11.19 -36.28 -45.82
C SER A 126 -9.73 -36.80 -45.89
N SER A 127 -9.36 -38.05 -45.60
CA SER A 127 -10.04 -39.36 -45.78
C SER A 127 -9.48 -40.46 -44.83
N LYS A 128 -10.14 -41.63 -44.89
CA LYS A 128 -10.07 -42.87 -44.11
C LYS A 128 -8.85 -43.81 -44.38
N ASP A 129 -8.83 -44.87 -43.54
CA ASP A 129 -8.18 -46.20 -43.63
C ASP A 129 -6.87 -46.32 -42.85
N GLY A 130 -6.56 -47.34 -42.03
CA GLY A 130 -7.16 -48.63 -41.75
C GLY A 130 -6.04 -49.58 -41.25
N ALA A 131 -6.33 -50.47 -40.31
CA ALA A 131 -5.57 -51.65 -39.87
C ALA A 131 -4.47 -51.56 -38.76
N THR A 132 -4.72 -52.39 -37.74
CA THR A 132 -3.98 -52.82 -36.53
C THR A 132 -2.88 -53.89 -36.81
N PRO A 133 -2.24 -54.56 -35.81
CA PRO A 133 -1.50 -54.07 -34.62
C PRO A 133 -0.14 -54.82 -34.45
N LEU A 134 0.86 -54.26 -33.77
CA LEU A 134 1.98 -55.08 -33.24
C LEU A 134 2.47 -54.61 -31.86
N LYS A 135 2.46 -55.59 -30.95
CA LYS A 135 2.95 -55.59 -29.58
C LYS A 135 4.42 -55.16 -29.50
N ARG A 136 4.78 -54.33 -28.51
CA ARG A 136 6.07 -54.45 -27.81
C ARG A 136 6.10 -53.73 -26.45
N LYS A 137 6.15 -54.58 -25.41
CA LYS A 137 7.04 -54.54 -24.23
C LYS A 137 7.22 -53.20 -23.49
N LYS A 138 6.49 -53.08 -22.39
CA LYS A 138 6.71 -52.14 -21.28
C LYS A 138 7.95 -52.57 -20.49
N LEU A 139 8.99 -51.74 -20.48
CA LEU A 139 10.11 -51.79 -19.54
C LEU A 139 10.37 -50.37 -19.02
N ALA A 140 10.64 -50.31 -17.72
CA ALA A 140 10.78 -49.11 -16.92
C ALA A 140 12.12 -48.38 -17.15
N ALA A 141 12.05 -47.05 -17.18
CA ALA A 141 13.06 -46.05 -16.83
C ALA A 141 12.33 -44.71 -16.96
N GLY A 142 12.29 -43.80 -15.99
CA GLY A 142 13.41 -43.25 -15.25
C GLY A 142 13.22 -41.74 -15.38
N ASP A 143 12.61 -41.17 -14.35
CA ASP A 143 12.20 -39.77 -14.23
C ASP A 143 13.43 -38.86 -14.16
N GLY A 144 13.45 -37.79 -14.94
CA GLY A 144 14.58 -36.87 -14.98
C GLY A 144 14.36 -35.72 -15.96
N ASP A 145 14.47 -34.51 -15.41
CA ASP A 145 14.70 -33.24 -16.11
C ASP A 145 13.46 -32.44 -16.55
N LYS A 146 12.86 -31.72 -15.58
CA LYS A 146 11.91 -30.62 -15.82
C LYS A 146 12.02 -29.52 -14.76
N ASP A 147 13.21 -28.92 -14.56
CA ASP A 147 13.34 -27.75 -13.65
C ASP A 147 14.38 -26.72 -14.16
N ALA A 148 14.27 -26.31 -15.43
CA ALA A 148 15.15 -25.26 -15.98
C ALA A 148 14.42 -24.02 -16.54
N ASP A 149 13.08 -23.97 -16.53
CA ASP A 149 12.33 -22.89 -17.20
C ASP A 149 11.62 -21.89 -16.24
N GLU A 150 11.83 -22.00 -14.93
CA GLU A 150 11.11 -21.19 -13.93
C GLU A 150 11.99 -20.13 -13.22
N MET A 151 12.94 -19.51 -13.92
CA MET A 151 13.66 -18.32 -13.41
C MET A 151 13.88 -17.25 -14.48
N LYS A 152 12.77 -16.74 -15.03
CA LYS A 152 12.72 -15.41 -15.66
C LYS A 152 11.45 -14.69 -15.25
N LEU A 153 11.43 -14.19 -14.01
CA LEU A 153 10.39 -13.26 -13.60
C LEU A 153 10.97 -12.15 -12.70
N THR A 154 10.67 -10.92 -13.09
CA THR A 154 10.69 -9.68 -12.29
C THR A 154 11.90 -8.75 -12.37
N ARG A 155 12.18 -8.22 -13.58
CA ARG A 155 12.20 -6.75 -13.73
C ARG A 155 10.83 -6.36 -14.25
N ARG A 156 10.05 -5.61 -13.46
CA ARG A 156 8.82 -4.97 -13.97
C ARG A 156 9.29 -3.78 -14.80
N ASP A 157 9.15 -3.89 -16.12
CA ASP A 157 9.43 -2.77 -17.01
C ASP A 157 8.39 -1.67 -16.78
N ASP A 158 8.87 -0.47 -16.46
CA ASP A 158 8.07 0.76 -16.36
C ASP A 158 7.28 1.06 -17.67
N SER A 159 7.68 0.42 -18.79
CA SER A 159 6.96 0.37 -20.07
C SER A 159 5.48 0.00 -19.89
N SER A 160 5.17 -0.93 -18.97
CA SER A 160 3.80 -1.43 -18.78
C SER A 160 2.80 -0.37 -18.32
N ARG A 161 3.25 0.66 -17.58
CA ARG A 161 2.36 1.70 -17.04
C ARG A 161 2.07 2.80 -18.06
N LEU A 162 3.09 3.27 -18.77
CA LEU A 162 2.91 4.27 -19.83
C LEU A 162 2.14 3.69 -21.02
N GLU A 163 2.33 2.41 -21.35
CA GLU A 163 1.54 1.71 -22.37
C GLU A 163 0.06 1.61 -21.98
N PHE A 164 -0.22 1.32 -20.70
CA PHE A 164 -1.59 1.35 -20.19
C PHE A 164 -2.23 2.74 -20.37
N PHE A 165 -1.50 3.80 -20.03
CA PHE A 165 -1.97 5.18 -20.22
C PHE A 165 -2.19 5.56 -21.67
N ARG A 166 -1.28 5.13 -22.55
CA ARG A 166 -1.41 5.35 -24.00
C ARG A 166 -2.65 4.64 -24.55
N THR A 167 -2.91 3.41 -24.11
CA THR A 167 -4.08 2.63 -24.50
C THR A 167 -5.36 3.35 -24.06
N GLU A 168 -5.40 3.82 -22.81
CA GLU A 168 -6.55 4.54 -22.27
C GLU A 168 -6.81 5.89 -22.99
N LEU A 169 -5.77 6.67 -23.29
CA LEU A 169 -5.89 7.90 -24.09
C LEU A 169 -6.42 7.60 -25.50
N TRP A 170 -5.98 6.50 -26.11
CA TRP A 170 -6.42 6.11 -27.45
C TRP A 170 -7.87 5.61 -27.46
N GLU A 171 -8.30 4.90 -26.41
CA GLU A 171 -9.70 4.51 -26.23
C GLU A 171 -10.62 5.73 -26.04
N LEU A 172 -10.16 6.75 -25.30
CA LEU A 172 -10.86 8.03 -25.18
C LEU A 172 -10.98 8.74 -26.53
N LYS A 173 -9.89 8.77 -27.32
CA LYS A 173 -9.84 9.36 -28.67
C LYS A 173 -10.79 8.68 -29.65
N THR A 174 -10.77 7.36 -29.70
CA THR A 174 -11.59 6.59 -30.65
C THR A 174 -13.04 6.44 -30.22
N GLY A 175 -13.37 6.76 -28.96
CA GLY A 175 -14.69 6.57 -28.39
C GLY A 175 -15.12 5.10 -28.29
N LYS A 176 -14.19 4.15 -28.47
CA LYS A 176 -14.45 2.70 -28.41
C LYS A 176 -14.37 2.12 -27.00
N GLY A 177 -13.93 2.89 -26.02
CA GLY A 177 -13.89 2.47 -24.62
C GLY A 177 -15.30 2.14 -24.11
N LYS A 178 -15.54 0.87 -23.79
CA LYS A 178 -16.83 0.36 -23.28
C LYS A 178 -17.09 0.87 -21.85
N GLY A 179 -17.47 2.14 -21.69
CA GLY A 179 -18.16 2.70 -20.51
C GLY A 179 -17.50 2.59 -19.12
N GLN A 180 -16.43 1.82 -18.93
CA GLN A 180 -15.88 1.47 -17.61
C GLN A 180 -15.20 2.66 -16.92
N GLY A 181 -14.74 3.67 -17.67
CA GLY A 181 -14.08 4.85 -17.11
C GLY A 181 -14.99 5.86 -16.43
N PHE A 182 -16.33 5.75 -16.56
CA PHE A 182 -17.27 6.79 -16.12
C PHE A 182 -18.23 6.36 -15.02
N ALA A 183 -18.03 5.20 -14.38
CA ALA A 183 -18.93 4.73 -13.31
C ALA A 183 -19.03 5.69 -12.11
N VAL A 184 -18.02 6.54 -11.89
CA VAL A 184 -18.07 7.58 -10.83
C VAL A 184 -19.09 8.69 -11.14
N MET A 185 -19.55 8.81 -12.41
CA MET A 185 -20.47 9.86 -12.86
C MET A 185 -21.91 9.69 -12.39
N GLU A 186 -22.36 8.49 -12.05
CA GLU A 186 -23.75 8.24 -11.62
C GLU A 186 -24.06 8.93 -10.28
N ARG A 187 -23.07 9.00 -9.37
CA ARG A 187 -23.19 9.78 -8.12
C ARG A 187 -23.18 11.29 -8.37
N PHE A 188 -22.53 11.75 -9.44
CA PHE A 188 -22.50 13.17 -9.77
C PHE A 188 -23.81 13.67 -10.35
N GLN A 189 -24.64 12.82 -10.98
CA GLN A 189 -26.00 13.24 -11.37
C GLN A 189 -26.86 13.62 -10.15
N GLN A 190 -26.70 12.93 -9.01
CA GLN A 190 -27.38 13.31 -7.77
C GLN A 190 -26.87 14.66 -7.25
N THR A 191 -25.54 14.89 -7.31
CA THR A 191 -24.94 16.18 -6.94
C THR A 191 -25.32 17.31 -7.90
N GLU A 192 -25.39 17.05 -9.21
CA GLU A 192 -25.82 17.99 -10.25
C GLU A 192 -27.30 18.35 -10.05
N THR A 193 -28.14 17.35 -9.79
CA THR A 193 -29.56 17.56 -9.45
C THR A 193 -29.69 18.37 -8.17
N TRP A 194 -28.90 18.07 -7.13
CA TRP A 194 -28.87 18.84 -5.89
C TRP A 194 -28.40 20.29 -6.13
N LEU A 195 -27.32 20.51 -6.87
CA LEU A 195 -26.82 21.85 -7.20
C LEU A 195 -27.86 22.66 -8.00
N ASN A 196 -28.51 22.03 -8.98
CA ASN A 196 -29.55 22.65 -9.80
C ASN A 196 -30.85 22.92 -9.01
N THR A 197 -31.15 22.13 -7.97
CA THR A 197 -32.34 22.30 -7.11
C THR A 197 -32.08 23.16 -5.87
N CYS A 198 -30.81 23.39 -5.53
CA CYS A 198 -30.42 24.24 -4.42
C CYS A 198 -30.81 25.68 -4.73
N LYS A 199 -31.85 26.20 -4.07
CA LYS A 199 -32.38 27.57 -4.29
C LYS A 199 -31.36 28.68 -4.05
N LEU A 200 -30.28 28.40 -3.30
CA LEU A 200 -29.15 29.32 -3.10
C LEU A 200 -28.29 29.49 -4.38
N LEU A 201 -28.33 28.52 -5.29
CA LEU A 201 -27.58 28.50 -6.56
C LEU A 201 -28.51 28.63 -7.78
N GLY A 202 -29.76 28.17 -7.65
CA GLY A 202 -30.80 28.17 -8.68
C GLY A 202 -31.57 29.48 -8.82
N GLY A 203 -30.95 30.61 -8.47
CA GLY A 203 -31.49 31.92 -8.84
C GLY A 203 -31.23 32.16 -10.32
N ASN A 204 -32.30 32.24 -11.13
CA ASN A 204 -32.33 32.47 -12.57
C ASN A 204 -31.08 33.17 -13.16
N GLY A 205 -30.07 32.37 -13.51
CA GLY A 205 -29.19 32.61 -14.64
C GLY A 205 -28.00 33.58 -14.53
N SER A 206 -27.73 34.31 -13.43
CA SER A 206 -26.67 35.35 -13.50
C SER A 206 -25.77 35.59 -12.29
N LEU A 207 -25.92 34.90 -11.15
CA LEU A 207 -25.16 35.31 -9.96
C LEU A 207 -23.77 34.67 -9.80
N PHE A 208 -23.44 33.62 -10.57
CA PHE A 208 -22.13 32.97 -10.48
C PHE A 208 -21.03 33.43 -11.45
N PRO A 209 -21.31 33.93 -12.67
CA PRO A 209 -20.25 34.37 -13.57
C PRO A 209 -19.38 35.46 -12.92
N ASP A 210 -20.00 36.40 -12.20
CA ASP A 210 -19.28 37.54 -11.64
C ASP A 210 -18.68 37.28 -10.25
N VAL A 211 -19.35 36.50 -9.39
CA VAL A 211 -18.92 36.29 -7.98
C VAL A 211 -17.77 35.29 -7.86
N LEU A 212 -17.64 34.35 -8.80
CA LEU A 212 -16.52 33.42 -8.88
C LEU A 212 -15.73 33.55 -10.19
N THR A 213 -15.57 34.77 -10.70
CA THR A 213 -14.41 35.05 -11.57
C THR A 213 -13.15 34.91 -10.72
N PHE A 214 -12.74 33.66 -10.46
CA PHE A 214 -11.38 33.36 -10.04
C PHE A 214 -10.50 33.85 -11.18
N GLN A 215 -9.90 35.02 -11.02
CA GLN A 215 -8.76 35.40 -11.86
C GLN A 215 -7.70 34.34 -11.60
N HIS A 216 -7.50 33.47 -12.59
CA HIS A 216 -6.58 32.36 -12.50
C HIS A 216 -5.13 32.86 -12.69
N GLU A 217 -4.73 33.94 -12.02
CA GLU A 217 -3.35 34.45 -12.09
C GLU A 217 -2.35 33.33 -11.76
N PHE A 218 -2.69 32.42 -10.84
CA PHE A 218 -1.86 31.24 -10.53
C PHE A 218 -1.67 30.25 -11.70
N LEU A 219 -2.56 30.25 -12.70
CA LEU A 219 -2.41 29.46 -13.94
C LEU A 219 -1.66 30.23 -15.04
N PHE A 220 -1.39 31.52 -14.85
CA PHE A 220 -0.66 32.36 -15.80
C PHE A 220 0.72 32.80 -15.27
N GLU A 221 0.95 32.71 -13.97
CA GLU A 221 2.26 32.85 -13.35
C GLU A 221 3.19 31.73 -13.84
N GLU A 222 4.45 32.08 -14.10
CA GLU A 222 5.48 31.11 -14.45
C GLU A 222 5.50 30.00 -13.39
N PRO A 223 5.54 28.71 -13.81
CA PRO A 223 5.65 27.63 -12.84
C PRO A 223 6.88 27.93 -11.96
N PRO A 224 6.81 27.73 -10.63
CA PRO A 224 7.95 27.97 -9.77
C PRO A 224 9.13 27.23 -10.38
N ILE A 225 10.17 27.99 -10.74
CA ILE A 225 11.39 27.44 -11.31
C ILE A 225 11.80 26.33 -10.35
N CYS A 226 11.85 25.09 -10.82
CA CYS A 226 12.42 23.98 -10.05
C CYS A 226 13.85 24.40 -9.76
N THR A 227 14.09 25.02 -8.61
CA THR A 227 15.40 25.50 -8.21
C THR A 227 16.30 24.26 -8.18
N PRO A 228 17.34 24.20 -9.02
CA PRO A 228 18.27 23.09 -9.01
C PRO A 228 19.06 23.17 -7.70
N GLY A 229 18.56 22.54 -6.63
CA GLY A 229 19.17 22.61 -5.30
C GLY A 229 18.27 22.26 -4.11
N LEU A 230 16.96 22.13 -4.28
CA LEU A 230 16.04 21.71 -3.21
C LEU A 230 15.49 20.29 -3.49
N ASP A 231 16.21 19.27 -3.05
CA ASP A 231 15.84 17.84 -3.13
C ASP A 231 14.66 17.44 -2.18
N GLY A 232 13.75 18.37 -1.89
CA GLY A 232 12.73 18.22 -0.83
C GLY A 232 11.27 18.19 -1.30
N ALA A 233 10.97 18.31 -2.58
CA ALA A 233 9.59 18.21 -3.05
C ALA A 233 9.14 16.73 -3.10
N GLU A 234 8.59 16.23 -1.99
CA GLU A 234 7.95 14.91 -1.92
C GLU A 234 6.69 14.87 -2.82
N ALA A 235 6.88 14.63 -4.11
CA ALA A 235 5.78 14.30 -5.01
C ALA A 235 5.15 12.97 -4.58
N GLY A 236 3.84 13.01 -4.29
CA GLY A 236 3.10 11.95 -3.62
C GLY A 236 3.30 10.54 -4.21
N SER A 237 3.70 9.62 -3.33
CA SER A 237 3.79 8.20 -3.64
C SER A 237 2.42 7.60 -4.01
N LYS A 238 2.40 6.77 -5.06
CA LYS A 238 1.25 6.08 -5.65
C LYS A 238 0.38 5.41 -4.55
N SER A 239 -0.73 6.03 -4.16
CA SER A 239 -1.73 5.44 -3.26
C SER A 239 -3.02 5.10 -4.01
N SER A 240 -3.44 3.83 -3.99
CA SER A 240 -4.83 3.45 -4.25
C SER A 240 -5.62 3.65 -2.95
N SER A 241 -6.33 4.76 -2.81
CA SER A 241 -7.15 5.04 -1.63
C SER A 241 -8.64 5.01 -1.94
N GLY A 242 -9.33 4.17 -1.18
CA GLY A 242 -10.76 4.21 -0.93
C GLY A 242 -10.95 4.01 0.57
N THR A 243 -10.82 5.09 1.34
CA THR A 243 -11.07 5.08 2.79
C THR A 243 -11.92 6.29 3.13
N ARG A 244 -13.01 6.04 3.87
CA ARG A 244 -14.13 6.94 4.10
C ARG A 244 -14.04 7.44 5.54
N THR A 245 -13.79 8.73 5.74
CA THR A 245 -13.77 9.36 7.07
C THR A 245 -15.16 9.87 7.41
N GLY A 246 -15.78 9.33 8.46
CA GLY A 246 -17.02 9.83 9.05
C GLY A 246 -16.72 10.87 10.12
N SER A 247 -17.23 12.08 9.94
CA SER A 247 -17.16 13.21 10.86
C SER A 247 -18.27 13.11 11.91
N GLY A 248 -17.92 12.97 13.20
CA GLY A 248 -18.84 13.13 14.32
C GLY A 248 -18.52 14.41 15.10
N SER A 249 -19.43 15.39 15.04
CA SER A 249 -19.39 16.63 15.81
C SER A 249 -20.00 16.43 17.19
N SER A 250 -19.29 16.77 18.26
CA SER A 250 -19.85 16.85 19.62
C SER A 250 -19.95 18.31 20.07
N SER A 251 -21.18 18.76 20.32
CA SER A 251 -21.51 20.00 21.00
C SER A 251 -21.46 19.78 22.51
N THR A 252 -20.76 20.68 23.21
CA THR A 252 -20.71 20.74 24.67
C THR A 252 -21.63 21.86 25.16
N SER A 253 -22.42 21.61 26.20
CA SER A 253 -22.95 22.65 27.07
C SER A 253 -23.15 22.11 28.51
N PRO A 254 -23.01 22.97 29.54
CA PRO A 254 -22.83 22.55 30.94
C PRO A 254 -24.08 22.79 31.79
N LEU A 255 -24.16 22.16 32.99
CA LEU A 255 -24.57 22.79 34.27
C LEU A 255 -24.75 21.76 35.42
N THR A 256 -23.96 21.98 36.47
CA THR A 256 -24.25 22.02 37.93
C THR A 256 -25.18 21.03 38.67
N SER A 257 -24.62 20.55 39.79
CA SER A 257 -25.15 20.51 41.16
C SER A 257 -25.47 19.15 41.79
N THR A 258 -24.76 18.93 42.90
CA THR A 258 -25.04 18.17 44.12
C THR A 258 -26.43 17.55 44.28
N ASP A 259 -26.52 16.24 44.57
CA ASP A 259 -26.84 15.77 45.92
C ASP A 259 -26.69 14.23 46.12
N LYS A 260 -26.46 13.84 47.37
CA LYS A 260 -26.23 12.47 47.85
C LYS A 260 -27.48 11.60 47.80
N LYS A 261 -27.40 10.39 47.22
CA LYS A 261 -27.99 9.16 47.82
C LYS A 261 -27.50 7.87 47.16
N GLN A 262 -26.88 7.02 47.98
CA GLN A 262 -26.58 5.61 47.66
C GLN A 262 -27.85 4.86 47.24
N ARG A 263 -27.85 4.30 46.02
CA ARG A 263 -28.59 3.09 45.66
C ARG A 263 -27.82 2.29 44.62
N ASN A 264 -27.78 0.98 44.83
CA ASN A 264 -27.36 -0.07 43.90
C ASN A 264 -27.75 0.24 42.45
N ILE A 265 -26.76 0.32 41.56
CA ILE A 265 -26.97 0.32 40.12
C ILE A 265 -26.29 -0.93 39.58
N THR A 266 -27.12 -1.87 39.16
CA THR A 266 -26.77 -3.01 38.30
C THR A 266 -26.23 -2.44 36.99
N SER A 267 -24.99 -2.78 36.66
CA SER A 267 -24.31 -2.40 35.42
C SER A 267 -25.19 -2.70 34.20
N THR A 268 -25.64 -1.65 33.54
CA THR A 268 -26.36 -1.73 32.28
C THR A 268 -25.31 -1.93 31.20
N GLU A 269 -25.11 -3.16 30.76
CA GLU A 269 -24.39 -3.44 29.50
C GLU A 269 -25.19 -2.76 28.39
N GLU A 270 -24.64 -1.68 27.83
CA GLU A 270 -25.11 -1.14 26.56
C GLU A 270 -24.83 -2.20 25.49
N ILE A 271 -25.87 -2.98 25.19
CA ILE A 271 -25.87 -3.96 24.11
C ILE A 271 -25.74 -3.17 22.81
N TYR A 272 -24.53 -3.12 22.27
CA TYR A 272 -24.24 -2.62 20.93
C TYR A 272 -25.06 -3.44 19.93
N SER A 273 -26.22 -2.92 19.53
CA SER A 273 -27.13 -3.58 18.62
C SER A 273 -26.52 -3.58 17.21
N PHE A 274 -26.08 -4.75 16.77
CA PHE A 274 -25.46 -4.97 15.46
C PHE A 274 -26.49 -4.69 14.34
N SER A 275 -26.31 -3.61 13.59
CA SER A 275 -27.19 -3.21 12.50
C SER A 275 -27.10 -4.18 11.30
N SER A 276 -28.25 -4.62 10.81
CA SER A 276 -28.45 -5.72 9.85
C SER A 276 -28.08 -5.43 8.39
N SER A 277 -27.36 -4.34 8.09
CA SER A 277 -26.94 -4.00 6.72
C SER A 277 -25.67 -4.73 6.22
N SER A 278 -25.16 -5.72 6.94
CA SER A 278 -23.77 -6.17 6.85
C SER A 278 -23.52 -7.47 6.05
N THR A 279 -24.52 -8.06 5.40
CA THR A 279 -24.35 -9.37 4.72
C THR A 279 -23.49 -9.27 3.45
N SER A 280 -23.58 -8.16 2.71
CA SER A 280 -22.73 -7.88 1.55
C SER A 280 -21.27 -7.73 1.96
N ASP A 281 -21.03 -6.94 3.00
CA ASP A 281 -19.69 -6.59 3.47
C ASP A 281 -18.98 -7.81 4.05
N HIS A 282 -19.71 -8.65 4.79
CA HIS A 282 -19.18 -9.92 5.27
C HIS A 282 -18.73 -10.83 4.12
N THR A 283 -19.55 -10.97 3.06
CA THR A 283 -19.21 -11.81 1.90
C THR A 283 -17.97 -11.29 1.18
N MET A 284 -17.86 -9.97 1.02
CA MET A 284 -16.67 -9.33 0.45
C MET A 284 -15.41 -9.58 1.29
N LEU A 285 -15.50 -9.42 2.62
CA LEU A 285 -14.37 -9.65 3.53
C LEU A 285 -13.91 -11.11 3.53
N VAL A 286 -14.84 -12.07 3.45
CA VAL A 286 -14.51 -13.50 3.32
C VAL A 286 -13.75 -13.78 2.02
N GLU A 287 -14.15 -13.15 0.91
CA GLU A 287 -13.46 -13.33 -0.36
C GLU A 287 -12.06 -12.70 -0.36
N LEU A 288 -11.92 -11.52 0.26
CA LEU A 288 -10.61 -10.91 0.53
C LEU A 288 -9.73 -11.81 1.40
N ALA A 289 -10.28 -12.47 2.41
CA ALA A 289 -9.53 -13.43 3.23
C ALA A 289 -8.97 -14.60 2.41
N LYS A 290 -9.74 -15.10 1.43
CA LYS A 290 -9.27 -16.14 0.51
C LYS A 290 -8.15 -15.62 -0.39
N GLN A 291 -8.26 -14.40 -0.91
CA GLN A 291 -7.20 -13.77 -1.71
C GLN A 291 -5.90 -13.59 -0.93
N GLN A 292 -5.99 -13.32 0.37
CA GLN A 292 -4.82 -13.26 1.27
C GLN A 292 -4.20 -14.63 1.59
N ARG A 293 -4.75 -15.71 1.01
CA ARG A 293 -4.31 -17.12 1.14
C ARG A 293 -4.45 -17.69 2.56
N PHE A 294 -5.46 -17.26 3.33
CA PHE A 294 -5.79 -17.94 4.57
C PHE A 294 -6.43 -19.31 4.26
N SER A 295 -5.69 -20.38 4.60
CA SER A 295 -6.07 -21.75 4.28
C SER A 295 -7.21 -22.29 5.14
N THR A 296 -7.33 -21.83 6.39
CA THR A 296 -8.33 -22.31 7.34
C THR A 296 -9.48 -21.31 7.52
N ASP A 297 -10.70 -21.81 7.72
CA ASP A 297 -11.88 -20.97 7.98
C ASP A 297 -11.76 -20.20 9.30
N ALA A 298 -10.99 -20.72 10.25
CA ALA A 298 -10.60 -20.03 11.48
C ALA A 298 -9.89 -18.71 11.19
N LYS A 299 -8.82 -18.77 10.38
CA LYS A 299 -8.02 -17.59 10.00
C LYS A 299 -8.84 -16.61 9.17
N ARG A 300 -9.72 -17.10 8.29
CA ARG A 300 -10.66 -16.25 7.54
C ARG A 300 -11.65 -15.53 8.45
N SER A 301 -12.20 -16.21 9.45
CA SER A 301 -13.13 -15.61 10.41
C SER A 301 -12.45 -14.56 11.27
N ILE A 302 -11.21 -14.81 11.72
CA ILE A 302 -10.38 -13.83 12.43
C ILE A 302 -10.11 -12.61 11.54
N PHE A 303 -9.75 -12.82 10.27
CA PHE A 303 -9.54 -11.74 9.32
C PHE A 303 -10.78 -10.87 9.14
N VAL A 304 -11.96 -11.48 8.97
CA VAL A 304 -13.24 -10.76 8.84
C VAL A 304 -13.53 -9.94 10.10
N ALA A 305 -13.30 -10.50 11.28
CA ALA A 305 -13.45 -9.79 12.54
C ALA A 305 -12.54 -8.56 12.64
N LEU A 306 -11.26 -8.71 12.26
CA LEU A 306 -10.27 -7.63 12.26
C LEU A 306 -10.60 -6.53 11.26
N MET A 307 -10.89 -6.90 10.00
CA MET A 307 -11.09 -5.94 8.92
C MET A 307 -12.43 -5.20 8.98
N GLY A 308 -13.41 -5.77 9.68
CA GLY A 308 -14.68 -5.09 9.92
C GLY A 308 -14.73 -4.33 11.24
N ALA A 309 -13.62 -4.23 11.98
CA ALA A 309 -13.55 -3.46 13.22
C ALA A 309 -13.19 -2.00 12.92
N ASP A 310 -13.73 -1.08 13.71
CA ASP A 310 -13.51 0.36 13.54
C ASP A 310 -12.22 0.83 14.22
N ASP A 311 -11.90 0.23 15.37
CA ASP A 311 -10.70 0.49 16.17
C ASP A 311 -10.17 -0.80 16.82
N ASP A 312 -9.04 -0.70 17.51
CA ASP A 312 -8.35 -1.83 18.15
C ASP A 312 -9.18 -2.45 19.29
N THR A 313 -10.00 -1.65 19.97
CA THR A 313 -10.89 -2.12 21.04
C THR A 313 -12.05 -2.94 20.48
N HIS A 314 -12.68 -2.47 19.40
CA HIS A 314 -13.71 -3.18 18.66
C HIS A 314 -13.13 -4.49 18.08
N ALA A 315 -11.92 -4.44 17.52
CA ALA A 315 -11.25 -5.64 17.00
C ALA A 315 -11.03 -6.69 18.10
N ARG A 316 -10.57 -6.27 19.29
CA ARG A 316 -10.43 -7.15 20.45
C ARG A 316 -11.75 -7.77 20.88
N LEU A 317 -12.82 -6.97 21.01
CA LEU A 317 -14.14 -7.49 21.39
C LEU A 317 -14.64 -8.55 20.41
N ARG A 318 -14.44 -8.35 19.10
CA ARG A 318 -14.83 -9.34 18.09
C ARG A 318 -13.98 -10.60 18.15
N ILE A 319 -12.69 -10.48 18.45
CA ILE A 319 -11.83 -11.65 18.74
C ILE A 319 -12.39 -12.38 19.97
N ASP A 320 -12.66 -11.71 21.08
CA ASP A 320 -13.17 -12.34 22.30
C ASP A 320 -14.52 -13.05 22.07
N GLN A 321 -15.39 -12.48 21.21
CA GLN A 321 -16.64 -13.10 20.78
C GLN A 321 -16.43 -14.41 19.99
N LEU A 322 -15.44 -14.44 19.08
CA LEU A 322 -15.07 -15.66 18.35
C LEU A 322 -14.58 -16.77 19.30
N TYR A 323 -13.95 -16.40 20.42
CA TYR A 323 -13.38 -17.35 21.38
C TYR A 323 -14.37 -17.85 22.42
N SER A 324 -15.29 -16.97 22.84
CA SER A 324 -16.29 -17.28 23.87
C SER A 324 -17.28 -18.36 23.45
N GLY A 325 -17.29 -18.78 22.17
CA GLY A 325 -18.16 -19.84 21.66
C GLY A 325 -19.65 -19.50 21.71
N LYS A 326 -20.02 -18.37 22.29
CA LYS A 326 -21.37 -17.79 22.34
C LYS A 326 -21.80 -17.13 21.02
N GLY A 327 -21.10 -17.42 19.92
CA GLY A 327 -21.30 -16.78 18.63
C GLY A 327 -22.74 -16.84 18.14
N ALA A 328 -23.42 -15.70 18.24
CA ALA A 328 -24.41 -15.11 17.33
C ALA A 328 -25.65 -15.92 16.89
N GLY A 329 -25.83 -17.16 17.34
CA GLY A 329 -26.88 -18.06 16.83
C GLY A 329 -28.17 -18.15 17.65
N SER A 330 -28.31 -17.49 18.81
CA SER A 330 -29.50 -17.72 19.65
C SER A 330 -29.82 -16.57 20.61
N ALA A 331 -30.29 -15.45 20.08
CA ALA A 331 -31.01 -14.43 20.85
C ALA A 331 -32.40 -14.12 20.28
N THR A 332 -32.95 -15.01 19.44
CA THR A 332 -34.40 -15.05 19.23
C THR A 332 -34.98 -16.04 20.23
N SER A 333 -35.35 -15.54 21.42
CA SER A 333 -36.20 -16.27 22.36
C SER A 333 -37.61 -16.40 21.75
N SER A 334 -37.74 -17.24 20.73
CA SER A 334 -39.05 -17.68 20.25
C SER A 334 -39.60 -18.63 21.30
N LYS A 335 -40.45 -18.07 22.16
CA LYS A 335 -41.34 -18.76 23.07
C LYS A 335 -41.92 -19.98 22.37
N LYS A 336 -41.55 -21.14 22.89
CA LYS A 336 -42.01 -22.49 22.55
C LYS A 336 -43.54 -22.52 22.42
N ILE A 337 -44.05 -22.47 21.19
CA ILE A 337 -45.37 -23.02 20.86
C ILE A 337 -45.08 -24.35 20.17
N SER A 338 -45.48 -25.41 20.84
CA SER A 338 -45.41 -26.79 20.39
C SER A 338 -46.33 -27.02 19.20
N SER A 339 -45.77 -27.41 18.05
CA SER A 339 -46.42 -28.36 17.15
C SER A 339 -45.41 -28.99 16.19
N SER A 340 -45.40 -30.32 16.25
CA SER A 340 -44.75 -31.31 15.39
C SER A 340 -44.75 -31.01 13.89
N ALA A 341 -43.61 -31.19 13.22
CA ALA A 341 -43.42 -32.19 12.16
C ALA A 341 -42.05 -32.06 11.47
N SER A 342 -41.29 -33.16 11.56
CA SER A 342 -40.25 -33.66 10.65
C SER A 342 -39.69 -32.74 9.55
N SER A 343 -38.48 -32.23 9.78
CA SER A 343 -37.55 -31.84 8.70
C SER A 343 -36.11 -32.10 9.17
N ARG A 344 -35.48 -33.14 8.58
CA ARG A 344 -34.06 -33.47 8.76
C ARG A 344 -33.21 -32.44 8.01
N GLY A 345 -32.97 -31.29 8.62
CA GLY A 345 -32.08 -30.24 8.11
C GLY A 345 -30.63 -30.47 8.55
N ASN A 346 -29.72 -30.50 7.56
CA ASN A 346 -28.28 -30.71 7.70
C ASN A 346 -27.63 -29.59 8.55
N SER A 347 -27.38 -29.84 9.83
CA SER A 347 -26.72 -28.90 10.73
C SER A 347 -25.22 -28.86 10.45
N ASN A 348 -24.76 -27.79 9.80
CA ASN A 348 -23.33 -27.52 9.62
C ASN A 348 -22.64 -27.44 10.99
N SER A 349 -21.81 -28.43 11.29
CA SER A 349 -21.06 -28.54 12.53
C SER A 349 -20.11 -27.36 12.67
N THR A 350 -20.37 -26.49 13.65
CA THR A 350 -19.44 -25.42 14.03
C THR A 350 -18.22 -26.06 14.69
N THR A 351 -17.16 -26.24 13.91
CA THR A 351 -15.94 -26.91 14.34
C THR A 351 -15.26 -26.10 15.45
N THR A 352 -15.35 -26.60 16.69
CA THR A 352 -14.66 -26.00 17.82
C THR A 352 -13.16 -26.29 17.70
N LEU A 353 -12.36 -25.26 17.36
CA LEU A 353 -10.91 -25.40 17.22
C LEU A 353 -10.25 -25.81 18.57
N PRO A 354 -9.17 -26.60 18.54
CA PRO A 354 -8.40 -26.93 19.74
C PRO A 354 -7.81 -25.65 20.37
N SER A 355 -7.98 -25.48 21.70
CA SER A 355 -7.74 -24.22 22.41
C SER A 355 -6.33 -23.62 22.28
N LYS A 356 -5.31 -24.46 22.05
CA LYS A 356 -3.91 -24.02 21.94
C LYS A 356 -3.58 -23.37 20.59
N THR A 357 -4.18 -23.80 19.48
CA THR A 357 -3.86 -23.26 18.15
C THR A 357 -4.54 -21.91 17.90
N LYS A 358 -5.65 -21.63 18.59
CA LYS A 358 -6.45 -20.42 18.38
C LYS A 358 -5.62 -19.14 18.52
N HIS A 359 -4.94 -18.96 19.66
CA HIS A 359 -4.18 -17.74 19.96
C HIS A 359 -3.09 -17.49 18.92
N ARG A 360 -2.41 -18.58 18.51
CA ARG A 360 -1.38 -18.54 17.47
C ARG A 360 -1.97 -18.13 16.12
N ASP A 361 -3.12 -18.69 15.73
CA ASP A 361 -3.79 -18.30 14.49
C ASP A 361 -4.17 -16.82 14.48
N VAL A 362 -4.62 -16.27 15.62
CA VAL A 362 -4.91 -14.83 15.75
C VAL A 362 -3.65 -13.99 15.55
N CYS A 363 -2.57 -14.30 16.26
CA CYS A 363 -1.31 -13.58 16.12
C CYS A 363 -0.73 -13.69 14.70
N GLU A 364 -0.82 -14.85 14.06
CA GLU A 364 -0.38 -15.05 12.67
C GLU A 364 -1.18 -14.19 11.69
N VAL A 365 -2.50 -14.09 11.85
CA VAL A 365 -3.36 -13.23 11.02
C VAL A 365 -3.03 -11.76 11.26
N ILE A 366 -2.90 -11.33 12.53
CA ILE A 366 -2.56 -9.94 12.87
C ILE A 366 -1.22 -9.53 12.24
N ILE A 367 -0.17 -10.34 12.43
CA ILE A 367 1.15 -10.03 11.84
C ILE A 367 1.06 -10.01 10.32
N HIS A 368 0.33 -10.94 9.70
CA HIS A 368 0.17 -10.98 8.25
C HIS A 368 -0.49 -9.70 7.70
N CYS A 369 -1.55 -9.25 8.34
CA CYS A 369 -2.25 -8.02 7.96
C CYS A 369 -1.38 -6.78 8.20
N ALA A 370 -0.73 -6.69 9.35
CA ALA A 370 0.18 -5.59 9.70
C ALA A 370 1.32 -5.45 8.70
N VAL A 371 1.95 -6.56 8.33
CA VAL A 371 3.04 -6.57 7.34
C VAL A 371 2.55 -6.12 5.95
N ARG A 372 1.31 -6.42 5.58
CA ARG A 372 0.73 -6.04 4.28
C ARG A 372 -0.01 -4.70 4.28
N ASP A 373 0.01 -3.98 5.39
CA ASP A 373 -0.69 -2.71 5.53
C ASP A 373 -0.15 -1.68 4.53
N GLN A 374 -1.07 -1.04 3.80
CA GLN A 374 -0.79 -0.05 2.75
C GLN A 374 -0.99 1.39 3.21
N HIS A 375 -1.17 1.61 4.51
CA HIS A 375 -1.33 2.95 5.07
C HIS A 375 -0.17 3.87 4.67
N ALA A 376 -0.45 5.08 4.16
CA ALA A 376 0.54 5.93 3.48
C ALA A 376 1.77 6.25 4.35
N GLY A 377 1.55 6.52 5.64
CA GLY A 377 2.59 6.91 6.61
C GLY A 377 3.42 5.78 7.23
N GLY A 378 3.34 4.56 6.70
CA GLY A 378 3.95 3.37 7.32
C GLY A 378 2.90 2.52 8.03
N LEU A 379 3.33 1.72 9.00
CA LEU A 379 2.44 0.83 9.75
C LEU A 379 1.37 1.62 10.52
N SER A 380 0.10 1.25 10.37
CA SER A 380 -0.98 1.83 11.18
C SER A 380 -0.77 1.55 12.67
N PRO A 381 -1.00 2.54 13.58
CA PRO A 381 -0.90 2.34 15.03
C PRO A 381 -1.92 1.32 15.57
N PHE A 382 -2.95 1.00 14.78
CA PHE A 382 -3.94 -0.02 15.09
C PHE A 382 -3.29 -1.38 15.43
N TRP A 383 -2.30 -1.84 14.66
CA TRP A 383 -1.76 -3.20 14.84
C TRP A 383 -0.95 -3.37 16.14
N PRO A 384 -0.01 -2.47 16.47
CA PRO A 384 0.69 -2.56 17.75
C PRO A 384 -0.24 -2.41 18.96
N LEU A 385 -1.23 -1.51 18.89
CA LEU A 385 -2.19 -1.30 19.99
C LEU A 385 -3.06 -2.55 20.20
N LEU A 386 -3.56 -3.17 19.13
CA LEU A 386 -4.32 -4.41 19.21
C LEU A 386 -3.50 -5.53 19.86
N CYS A 387 -2.23 -5.72 19.43
CA CYS A 387 -1.33 -6.68 20.06
C CYS A 387 -1.13 -6.41 21.55
N LEU A 388 -0.97 -5.13 21.93
CA LEU A 388 -0.83 -4.72 23.32
C LEU A 388 -2.08 -5.06 24.13
N GLN A 389 -3.27 -4.73 23.62
CA GLN A 389 -4.53 -5.04 24.30
C GLN A 389 -4.72 -6.55 24.51
N LEU A 390 -4.40 -7.38 23.51
CA LEU A 390 -4.49 -8.83 23.59
C LEU A 390 -3.49 -9.43 24.59
N THR A 391 -2.27 -8.89 24.65
CA THR A 391 -1.21 -9.37 25.56
C THR A 391 -1.38 -8.87 27.00
N GLN A 392 -2.16 -7.80 27.21
CA GLN A 392 -2.52 -7.27 28.53
C GLN A 392 -3.85 -7.83 29.07
N ALA A 393 -4.61 -8.56 28.26
CA ALA A 393 -5.90 -9.13 28.69
C ALA A 393 -5.76 -10.02 29.94
N HIS A 394 -6.62 -9.80 30.94
CA HIS A 394 -6.62 -10.59 32.17
C HIS A 394 -6.86 -12.08 31.87
N GLY A 395 -6.01 -12.96 32.43
CA GLY A 395 -6.11 -14.42 32.29
C GLY A 395 -5.48 -14.98 31.00
N GLU A 396 -5.72 -14.36 29.84
CA GLU A 396 -5.25 -14.87 28.54
C GLU A 396 -4.01 -14.16 27.97
N GLY A 397 -3.64 -13.00 28.49
CA GLY A 397 -2.53 -12.20 27.98
C GLY A 397 -1.19 -12.95 27.91
N LYS A 398 -0.91 -13.84 28.87
CA LYS A 398 0.29 -14.70 28.84
C LYS A 398 0.29 -15.66 27.64
N LYS A 399 -0.88 -16.20 27.29
CA LYS A 399 -1.03 -17.11 26.13
C LYS A 399 -0.86 -16.35 24.83
N PHE A 400 -1.47 -15.16 24.72
CA PHE A 400 -1.28 -14.28 23.56
C PHE A 400 0.17 -13.84 23.41
N ARG A 401 0.87 -13.49 24.49
CA ARG A 401 2.30 -13.15 24.45
C ARG A 401 3.15 -14.29 23.93
N GLN A 402 2.92 -15.51 24.44
CA GLN A 402 3.62 -16.70 23.96
C GLN A 402 3.28 -17.01 22.48
N ALA A 403 2.02 -16.89 22.09
CA ALA A 403 1.55 -17.11 20.73
C ALA A 403 2.10 -16.07 19.76
N LEU A 404 2.18 -14.81 20.17
CA LEU A 404 2.74 -13.71 19.39
C LEU A 404 4.23 -13.95 19.11
N ARG A 405 5.00 -14.32 20.14
CA ARG A 405 6.40 -14.74 20.00
C ARG A 405 6.56 -15.87 18.98
N GLN A 406 5.75 -16.93 19.12
CA GLN A 406 5.79 -18.07 18.19
C GLN A 406 5.40 -17.70 16.76
N ALA A 407 4.45 -16.79 16.57
CA ALA A 407 4.03 -16.32 15.26
C ALA A 407 5.07 -15.40 14.60
N LEU A 408 5.87 -14.69 15.41
CA LEU A 408 6.88 -13.73 14.95
C LEU A 408 8.18 -14.39 14.47
N VAL A 409 8.63 -15.45 15.15
CA VAL A 409 9.86 -16.20 14.78
C VAL A 409 9.93 -16.57 13.29
N PRO A 410 8.94 -17.26 12.69
CA PRO A 410 9.02 -17.62 11.27
C PRO A 410 9.04 -16.39 10.36
N LYS A 411 8.44 -15.27 10.79
CA LYS A 411 8.46 -14.01 10.02
C LYS A 411 9.83 -13.35 10.06
N LEU A 412 10.54 -13.44 11.19
CA LEU A 412 11.92 -12.98 11.31
C LEU A 412 12.90 -13.83 10.48
N GLN A 413 12.72 -15.14 10.46
CA GLN A 413 13.53 -16.05 9.63
C GLN A 413 13.35 -15.78 8.11
N GLU A 414 12.18 -15.28 7.71
CA GLU A 414 11.86 -14.96 6.32
C GLU A 414 12.11 -13.50 5.93
N VAL A 415 12.80 -12.72 6.77
CA VAL A 415 13.08 -11.29 6.55
C VAL A 415 13.66 -11.02 5.16
N HIS A 416 14.55 -11.89 4.67
CA HIS A 416 15.17 -11.82 3.34
C HIS A 416 14.23 -12.08 2.14
N LYS A 417 13.00 -12.51 2.38
CA LYS A 417 11.99 -12.75 1.33
C LYS A 417 11.04 -11.57 1.16
N TYR A 418 11.03 -10.61 2.08
CA TYR A 418 10.05 -9.53 2.07
C TYR A 418 10.46 -8.43 1.09
N GLN A 419 9.46 -7.85 0.42
CA GLN A 419 9.67 -6.59 -0.29
C GLN A 419 9.90 -5.45 0.72
N MET A 420 10.48 -4.35 0.27
CA MET A 420 10.86 -3.22 1.13
C MET A 420 9.71 -2.71 2.01
N ARG A 421 8.49 -2.54 1.48
CA ARG A 421 7.36 -2.03 2.28
C ARG A 421 6.94 -3.01 3.39
N PRO A 422 6.63 -4.29 3.11
CA PRO A 422 6.40 -5.30 4.14
C PRO A 422 7.51 -5.44 5.18
N LEU A 423 8.76 -5.35 4.74
CA LEU A 423 9.94 -5.42 5.59
C LEU A 423 9.96 -4.29 6.62
N LEU A 424 9.71 -3.05 6.17
CA LEU A 424 9.63 -1.87 7.05
C LEU A 424 8.44 -1.94 8.00
N ASN A 425 7.27 -2.41 7.53
CA ASN A 425 6.11 -2.62 8.38
C ASN A 425 6.38 -3.67 9.47
N LEU A 426 7.07 -4.77 9.13
CA LEU A 426 7.48 -5.80 10.10
C LEU A 426 8.45 -5.22 11.14
N ALA A 427 9.41 -4.42 10.71
CA ALA A 427 10.38 -3.76 11.59
C ALA A 427 9.68 -2.77 12.55
N GLN A 428 8.76 -1.95 12.05
CA GLN A 428 7.97 -1.02 12.84
C GLN A 428 7.08 -1.75 13.86
N LEU A 429 6.42 -2.83 13.44
CA LEU A 429 5.62 -3.66 14.34
C LEU A 429 6.50 -4.26 15.44
N PHE A 430 7.63 -4.87 15.06
CA PHE A 430 8.57 -5.48 15.99
C PHE A 430 9.08 -4.47 17.02
N ALA A 431 9.53 -3.30 16.58
CA ALA A 431 9.99 -2.23 17.46
C ALA A 431 8.90 -1.75 18.43
N ALA A 432 7.67 -1.56 17.93
CA ALA A 432 6.54 -1.16 18.77
C ALA A 432 6.17 -2.23 19.82
N LEU A 433 6.28 -3.51 19.48
CA LEU A 433 6.06 -4.61 20.43
C LEU A 433 7.16 -4.67 21.50
N VAL A 434 8.41 -4.48 21.11
CA VAL A 434 9.55 -4.39 22.05
C VAL A 434 9.35 -3.24 23.04
N CYS A 435 8.89 -2.08 22.57
CA CYS A 435 8.70 -0.92 23.44
C CYS A 435 7.45 -1.02 24.33
N SER A 436 6.42 -1.76 23.91
CA SER A 436 5.13 -1.80 24.60
C SER A 436 4.99 -2.91 25.64
N GLU A 437 5.60 -4.08 25.45
CA GLU A 437 5.48 -5.18 26.42
C GLU A 437 6.29 -4.96 27.71
N GLY A 438 7.23 -4.00 27.73
CA GLY A 438 8.20 -3.78 28.81
C GLY A 438 9.14 -4.97 29.08
N SER A 439 8.85 -6.14 28.50
CA SER A 439 9.69 -7.32 28.52
C SER A 439 10.62 -7.28 27.32
N GLY A 440 11.88 -6.92 27.56
CA GLY A 440 12.96 -7.00 26.57
C GLY A 440 13.15 -8.41 25.96
N ASP A 441 12.44 -9.44 26.45
CA ASP A 441 12.33 -10.77 25.87
C ASP A 441 12.14 -10.80 24.34
N LEU A 442 11.39 -9.85 23.77
CA LEU A 442 11.20 -9.80 22.32
C LEU A 442 12.51 -9.49 21.58
N LEU A 443 13.43 -8.73 22.16
CA LEU A 443 14.74 -8.48 21.56
C LEU A 443 15.57 -9.75 21.40
N ALA A 444 15.38 -10.75 22.27
CA ALA A 444 16.01 -12.06 22.12
C ALA A 444 15.67 -12.73 20.79
N HIS A 445 14.52 -12.39 20.18
CA HIS A 445 14.07 -12.99 18.94
C HIS A 445 14.85 -12.48 17.72
N LEU A 446 15.64 -11.41 17.86
CA LEU A 446 16.59 -10.99 16.83
C LEU A 446 17.66 -12.06 16.56
N ARG A 447 17.88 -13.00 17.50
CA ARG A 447 18.75 -14.18 17.29
C ARG A 447 18.23 -15.14 16.22
N PHE A 448 16.96 -15.08 15.85
CA PHE A 448 16.37 -15.92 14.80
C PHE A 448 16.53 -15.31 13.40
N LEU A 449 17.20 -14.17 13.25
CA LEU A 449 17.57 -13.65 11.94
C LEU A 449 18.64 -14.56 11.33
N ASP A 450 18.34 -15.09 10.15
CA ASP A 450 19.22 -16.00 9.42
C ASP A 450 20.08 -15.23 8.42
N PHE A 451 21.34 -15.01 8.79
CA PHE A 451 22.32 -14.34 7.94
C PHE A 451 23.03 -15.28 6.96
N ASP A 452 22.88 -16.61 7.09
CA ASP A 452 23.60 -17.57 6.25
C ASP A 452 23.15 -17.47 4.80
N ASN A 453 21.83 -17.28 4.61
CA ASN A 453 21.22 -17.07 3.29
C ASN A 453 21.71 -15.80 2.57
N ALA A 454 22.25 -14.82 3.29
CA ALA A 454 22.79 -13.60 2.68
C ALA A 454 24.17 -13.80 2.02
N SER A 455 24.87 -14.90 2.34
CA SER A 455 26.27 -15.13 1.96
C SER A 455 26.46 -15.96 0.68
N SER A 456 25.38 -16.51 0.12
CA SER A 456 25.42 -17.52 -0.94
C SER A 456 25.88 -17.03 -2.33
N SER A 457 26.08 -15.72 -2.53
CA SER A 457 26.30 -15.16 -3.88
C SER A 457 27.75 -15.05 -4.37
N THR A 458 28.78 -15.32 -3.55
CA THR A 458 30.17 -15.67 -3.96
C THR A 458 31.11 -15.53 -2.75
N PRO A 459 31.89 -16.56 -2.39
CA PRO A 459 32.85 -16.51 -1.28
C PRO A 459 34.12 -15.75 -1.69
N SER A 460 34.07 -14.42 -1.70
CA SER A 460 35.29 -13.62 -1.82
C SER A 460 35.93 -13.43 -0.45
N SER A 461 37.05 -14.12 -0.23
CA SER A 461 37.96 -14.06 0.92
C SER A 461 38.16 -12.62 1.46
N GLY A 462 37.58 -12.32 2.62
CA GLY A 462 37.76 -11.05 3.33
C GLY A 462 36.65 -10.76 4.35
N THR A 463 36.88 -11.08 5.62
CA THR A 463 35.94 -10.90 6.75
C THR A 463 35.37 -9.48 6.87
N SER A 464 36.15 -8.45 6.55
CA SER A 464 35.69 -7.04 6.60
C SER A 464 34.68 -6.68 5.51
N LYS A 465 34.78 -7.28 4.31
CA LYS A 465 33.85 -7.01 3.20
C LYS A 465 32.47 -7.63 3.44
N ASN A 466 32.41 -8.72 4.20
CA ASN A 466 31.15 -9.43 4.47
C ASN A 466 30.19 -8.61 5.34
N LEU A 467 30.68 -7.87 6.34
CA LEU A 467 29.82 -7.03 7.18
C LEU A 467 29.12 -5.94 6.37
N ARG A 468 29.83 -5.26 5.45
CA ARG A 468 29.21 -4.22 4.62
C ARG A 468 28.10 -4.80 3.73
N ARG A 469 28.29 -5.99 3.17
CA ARG A 469 27.25 -6.67 2.38
C ARG A 469 26.01 -7.01 3.20
N ILE A 470 26.19 -7.53 4.42
CA ILE A 470 25.05 -7.82 5.33
C ILE A 470 24.17 -6.59 5.52
N PHE A 471 24.79 -5.42 5.64
CA PHE A 471 24.11 -4.14 5.84
C PHE A 471 23.36 -3.61 4.61
N GLU A 472 23.75 -4.05 3.42
CA GLU A 472 23.04 -3.78 2.15
C GLU A 472 21.91 -4.78 1.91
N THR A 473 21.88 -5.90 2.65
CA THR A 473 20.78 -6.86 2.57
C THR A 473 19.53 -6.41 3.31
N GLN A 474 18.41 -7.09 3.06
CA GLN A 474 17.15 -6.87 3.74
C GLN A 474 17.25 -7.01 5.27
N HIS A 475 18.13 -7.87 5.79
CA HIS A 475 18.39 -7.97 7.22
C HIS A 475 18.99 -6.68 7.79
N GLY A 476 19.94 -6.08 7.08
CA GLY A 476 20.54 -4.81 7.46
C GLY A 476 19.54 -3.66 7.46
N VAL A 477 18.66 -3.61 6.46
CA VAL A 477 17.55 -2.64 6.39
C VAL A 477 16.57 -2.85 7.55
N PHE A 478 16.16 -4.09 7.80
CA PHE A 478 15.26 -4.45 8.90
C PHE A 478 15.82 -4.02 10.26
N LEU A 479 17.07 -4.38 10.57
CA LEU A 479 17.71 -4.03 11.84
C LEU A 479 17.85 -2.51 12.02
N ARG A 480 18.18 -1.79 10.93
CA ARG A 480 18.28 -0.34 10.95
C ARG A 480 16.94 0.31 11.27
N GLU A 481 15.87 -0.15 10.62
CA GLU A 481 14.52 0.33 10.86
C GLU A 481 14.06 0.00 12.29
N VAL A 482 14.29 -1.22 12.78
CA VAL A 482 13.96 -1.61 14.17
C VAL A 482 14.64 -0.67 15.16
N LEU A 483 15.94 -0.42 15.01
CA LEU A 483 16.68 0.48 15.89
C LEU A 483 16.16 1.91 15.82
N TRP A 484 15.94 2.42 14.60
CA TRP A 484 15.42 3.78 14.42
C TRP A 484 14.05 3.95 15.08
N GLN A 485 13.16 2.98 14.93
CA GLN A 485 11.84 3.01 15.55
C GLN A 485 11.91 2.85 17.08
N ILE A 486 12.80 2.00 17.59
CA ILE A 486 13.06 1.93 19.04
C ILE A 486 13.51 3.30 19.55
N PHE A 487 14.43 4.01 18.87
CA PHE A 487 14.84 5.35 19.32
C PHE A 487 13.72 6.37 19.28
N ARG A 488 12.88 6.30 18.24
CA ARG A 488 11.73 7.19 18.13
C ARG A 488 10.71 6.95 19.26
N LEU A 489 10.50 5.69 19.65
CA LEU A 489 9.54 5.33 20.71
C LEU A 489 10.15 5.47 22.12
N ALA A 490 11.48 5.34 22.24
CA ALA A 490 12.21 5.45 23.49
C ALA A 490 12.48 6.90 23.93
N GLU A 491 11.92 7.92 23.25
CA GLU A 491 11.93 9.30 23.76
C GLU A 491 11.25 9.43 25.14
N VAL A 492 10.51 8.40 25.56
CA VAL A 492 10.05 8.22 26.94
C VAL A 492 11.17 7.59 27.80
N PRO A 493 11.76 8.33 28.76
CA PRO A 493 12.95 7.88 29.53
C PRO A 493 12.79 6.52 30.24
N GLN A 494 11.55 6.17 30.60
CA GLN A 494 11.24 4.90 31.26
C GLN A 494 11.42 3.70 30.32
N VAL A 495 10.99 3.84 29.07
CA VAL A 495 11.10 2.80 28.03
C VAL A 495 12.56 2.61 27.66
N GLU A 496 13.28 3.72 27.54
CA GLU A 496 14.72 3.74 27.28
C GLU A 496 15.49 2.89 28.31
N HIS A 497 15.28 3.17 29.60
CA HIS A 497 15.99 2.47 30.67
C HIS A 497 15.70 0.97 30.66
N GLN A 498 14.44 0.56 30.46
CA GLN A 498 14.06 -0.86 30.46
C GLN A 498 14.68 -1.62 29.28
N ILE A 499 14.60 -1.06 28.07
CA ILE A 499 15.14 -1.69 26.86
C ILE A 499 16.66 -1.88 26.97
N PHE A 500 17.39 -0.83 27.37
CA PHE A 500 18.84 -0.90 27.48
C PHE A 500 19.30 -1.76 28.65
N LEU A 501 18.56 -1.76 29.77
CA LEU A 501 18.85 -2.65 30.89
C LEU A 501 18.69 -4.12 30.47
N CYS A 502 17.63 -4.47 29.73
CA CYS A 502 17.45 -5.83 29.19
C CYS A 502 18.58 -6.23 28.22
N LEU A 503 18.97 -5.34 27.30
CA LEU A 503 20.10 -5.60 26.40
C LEU A 503 21.42 -5.79 27.16
N LYS A 504 21.64 -5.01 28.22
CA LYS A 504 22.85 -5.10 29.03
C LYS A 504 22.91 -6.37 29.88
N THR A 505 21.79 -6.75 30.49
CA THR A 505 21.75 -7.81 31.52
C THR A 505 21.39 -9.17 30.97
N GLN A 506 20.44 -9.26 30.03
CA GLN A 506 19.87 -10.53 29.57
C GLN A 506 20.40 -10.97 28.20
N TYR A 507 20.72 -10.02 27.32
CA TYR A 507 21.05 -10.30 25.91
C TYR A 507 22.32 -9.57 25.42
N PRO A 508 23.49 -9.83 26.02
CA PRO A 508 24.74 -9.13 25.68
C PRO A 508 25.19 -9.37 24.24
N ASP A 509 24.92 -10.54 23.68
CA ASP A 509 25.17 -10.87 22.27
C ASP A 509 24.31 -10.05 21.31
N VAL A 510 23.01 -9.88 21.61
CA VAL A 510 22.10 -9.03 20.83
C VAL A 510 22.54 -7.57 20.94
N ARG A 511 22.91 -7.13 22.15
CA ARG A 511 23.46 -5.79 22.38
C ARG A 511 24.70 -5.53 21.51
N ASP A 512 25.65 -6.46 21.49
CA ASP A 512 26.89 -6.31 20.74
C ASP A 512 26.63 -6.30 19.23
N ALA A 513 25.69 -7.13 18.75
CA ALA A 513 25.22 -7.09 17.37
C ALA A 513 24.57 -5.73 17.01
N LEU A 514 23.71 -5.20 17.87
CA LEU A 514 23.08 -3.89 17.67
C LEU A 514 24.11 -2.74 17.71
N LEU A 515 25.13 -2.83 18.57
CA LEU A 515 26.24 -1.86 18.60
C LEU A 515 27.04 -1.89 17.29
N LEU A 516 27.29 -3.07 16.72
CA LEU A 516 27.95 -3.21 15.42
C LEU A 516 27.11 -2.60 14.30
N VAL A 517 25.79 -2.81 14.33
CA VAL A 517 24.82 -2.20 13.40
C VAL A 517 24.87 -0.68 13.55
N LEU A 518 24.78 -0.14 14.77
CA LEU A 518 24.78 1.31 15.03
C LEU A 518 26.04 1.99 14.51
N ARG A 519 27.21 1.44 14.83
CA ARG A 519 28.51 2.00 14.40
C ARG A 519 28.72 2.02 12.89
N LYS A 520 28.05 1.13 12.15
CA LYS A 520 28.27 0.97 10.70
C LYS A 520 27.16 1.56 9.85
N LEU A 521 25.92 1.51 10.31
CA LEU A 521 24.75 1.84 9.48
C LEU A 521 24.20 3.22 9.71
N VAL A 522 24.33 3.72 10.93
CA VAL A 522 23.66 4.94 11.28
C VAL A 522 24.66 6.06 11.23
N LYS A 523 25.10 6.35 10.01
CA LYS A 523 25.51 7.72 9.72
C LYS A 523 24.26 8.57 10.01
N PRO A 524 24.31 9.44 11.01
CA PRO A 524 23.16 10.23 11.36
C PRO A 524 22.71 10.98 10.11
N ARG A 525 21.41 10.92 9.84
CA ARG A 525 20.79 11.79 8.84
C ARG A 525 20.79 13.19 9.46
N ILE A 526 21.97 13.80 9.53
CA ILE A 526 22.13 15.20 9.95
C ILE A 526 21.27 15.96 8.95
N ALA A 527 20.17 16.53 9.42
CA ALA A 527 19.35 17.39 8.60
C ALA A 527 20.28 18.44 8.01
N ALA A 528 20.26 18.60 6.68
CA ALA A 528 21.17 19.51 5.98
C ALA A 528 21.10 20.96 6.54
N GLU A 529 20.03 21.29 7.26
CA GLU A 529 19.80 22.56 7.96
C GLU A 529 20.82 22.86 9.08
N GLU A 530 21.47 21.86 9.70
CA GLU A 530 22.49 22.11 10.73
C GLU A 530 23.90 22.35 10.15
N LYS A 531 24.11 22.10 8.85
CA LYS A 531 25.43 22.30 8.21
C LYS A 531 25.77 23.75 7.89
N GLU A 532 24.80 24.67 7.89
CA GLU A 532 25.07 26.08 7.57
C GLU A 532 25.61 26.91 8.74
N LYS A 533 25.70 26.36 9.96
CA LYS A 533 26.02 27.16 11.16
C LYS A 533 27.37 26.89 11.85
N GLY A 534 28.26 26.07 11.30
CA GLY A 534 29.53 25.82 11.99
C GLY A 534 30.59 25.22 11.09
N GLN A 535 31.31 26.08 10.39
CA GLN A 535 32.53 25.73 9.67
C GLN A 535 33.72 26.15 10.55
N ASP A 536 33.87 25.51 11.72
CA ASP A 536 35.09 25.60 12.50
C ASP A 536 35.79 24.24 12.47
N GLU A 537 37.05 24.29 12.05
CA GLU A 537 37.92 23.16 11.78
C GLU A 537 38.31 22.45 13.08
N ASP A 538 37.70 21.30 13.36
CA ASP A 538 38.35 20.18 14.02
C ASP A 538 37.51 18.91 13.78
N GLY A 539 38.08 17.99 12.99
CA GLY A 539 37.41 16.84 12.38
C GLY A 539 37.11 15.68 13.32
N ASP A 540 36.41 15.95 14.43
CA ASP A 540 35.85 14.91 15.28
C ASP A 540 34.35 14.73 14.93
N GLU A 541 34.01 13.55 14.41
CA GLU A 541 32.67 13.22 13.89
C GLU A 541 31.59 13.49 14.96
N ASN A 542 30.94 14.64 14.88
CA ASN A 542 29.91 15.03 15.84
C ASN A 542 28.61 14.28 15.51
N LEU A 543 28.55 13.01 15.92
CA LEU A 543 27.32 12.22 15.97
C LEU A 543 26.28 13.01 16.81
N PRO A 544 25.03 13.16 16.35
CA PRO A 544 23.97 13.82 17.09
C PRO A 544 23.90 13.28 18.52
N LEU A 545 23.60 14.15 19.48
CA LEU A 545 23.55 13.83 20.91
C LEU A 545 22.76 12.55 21.22
N LYS A 546 21.70 12.27 20.46
CA LYS A 546 20.90 11.03 20.57
C LYS A 546 21.73 9.76 20.32
N TYR A 547 22.66 9.75 19.37
CA TYR A 547 23.55 8.60 19.12
C TYR A 547 24.60 8.41 20.20
N LYS A 548 25.19 9.51 20.69
CA LYS A 548 26.17 9.48 21.78
C LYS A 548 25.53 8.94 23.07
N LEU A 549 24.28 9.32 23.35
CA LEU A 549 23.52 8.79 24.48
C LEU A 549 23.32 7.28 24.35
N VAL A 550 22.94 6.79 23.18
CA VAL A 550 22.73 5.37 22.93
C VAL A 550 24.03 4.56 23.02
N GLU A 551 25.12 5.03 22.42
CA GLU A 551 26.41 4.35 22.54
C GLU A 551 26.87 4.33 24.00
N ARG A 552 26.61 5.40 24.77
CA ARG A 552 26.87 5.43 26.21
C ARG A 552 26.00 4.41 26.96
N CYS A 553 24.69 4.39 26.72
CA CYS A 553 23.72 3.46 27.33
C CYS A 553 24.07 1.99 27.03
N LEU A 554 24.44 1.68 25.78
CA LEU A 554 24.78 0.33 25.34
C LEU A 554 26.20 -0.10 25.75
N SER A 555 27.19 0.80 25.75
CA SER A 555 28.56 0.49 26.15
C SER A 555 28.72 0.32 27.66
N GLY A 556 27.72 0.76 28.45
CA GLY A 556 27.75 0.66 29.90
C GLY A 556 28.77 1.59 30.58
N LYS A 557 29.34 2.54 29.83
CA LYS A 557 30.16 3.62 30.38
C LYS A 557 29.21 4.65 31.01
N SER A 558 29.24 4.82 32.33
CA SER A 558 28.46 5.84 33.04
C SER A 558 28.85 7.24 32.59
#